data_AF-A0A1X6NB32-F1
#
_entry.id   AF-A0A1X6NB32-F1
#
_cell.length_a   1.000
_cell.length_b   1.000
_cell.length_c   1.000
_cell.angle_alpha   90.00
_cell.angle_beta   90.00
_cell.angle_gamma   90.00
#
_symmetry.space_group_name_H-M   'P 1'
#
loop_
_entity.id
_entity.type
_entity.pdbx_description
1 polymer ?
#
loop_
_entity_poly.entity_id
_entity_poly.type
_entity_poly.pdbx_seq_one_letter_code
_entity_poly.pdbx_strand_id
1 'polypeptide(L)'
;QPVSFACYGGGGDCNCPADLTGASGVLINVYPGYQCAYPAGACTWDDKTGALQNTLQTNCPSSAPCSTVSGCSCPADLNDDAGVMINQFTGYQCAYPKGACTWDYLGNLTNTAQTNCPSYAKCAQLASDS
;
A
#
# COMPACT_ATOMS: atom_id res chain seq x y z
N GLN A 1 -1.41 -20.45 -13.67
CA GLN A 1 -2.34 -19.35 -13.33
C GLN A 1 -1.58 -18.04 -13.45
N PRO A 2 -2.04 -17.07 -14.25
CA PRO A 2 -1.45 -15.74 -14.22
C PRO A 2 -1.90 -15.04 -12.94
N VAL A 3 -0.94 -14.66 -12.10
CA VAL A 3 -1.17 -13.84 -10.92
C VAL A 3 -1.24 -12.40 -11.41
N SER A 4 -2.40 -11.77 -11.32
CA SER A 4 -2.57 -10.36 -11.68
C SER A 4 -1.88 -9.49 -10.63
N PHE A 5 -0.78 -8.84 -11.03
CA PHE A 5 -0.17 -7.78 -10.26
C PHE A 5 -0.91 -6.48 -10.57
N ALA A 6 -1.52 -5.87 -9.56
CA ALA A 6 -2.09 -4.54 -9.68
C ALA A 6 -0.93 -3.53 -9.64
N CYS A 7 -0.34 -3.22 -10.79
CA CYS A 7 0.57 -2.10 -10.95
C CYS A 7 -0.26 -0.81 -11.06
N TYR A 8 -0.69 -0.24 -9.94
CA TYR A 8 -1.23 1.11 -9.94
C TYR A 8 -0.08 2.11 -9.83
N GLY A 9 0.15 2.84 -10.92
CA GLY A 9 1.18 3.85 -11.06
C GLY A 9 0.80 5.12 -10.30
N GLY A 10 1.51 5.38 -9.22
CA GLY A 10 1.32 6.58 -8.39
C GLY A 10 2.14 6.48 -7.11
N GLY A 11 3.44 6.25 -7.23
CA GLY A 11 4.34 6.19 -6.07
C GLY A 11 5.61 5.41 -6.33
N GLY A 12 6.58 6.02 -7.01
CA GLY A 12 7.95 5.86 -6.53
C GLY A 12 7.94 6.21 -5.03
N ASP A 13 8.55 5.50 -4.11
CA ASP A 13 9.97 5.25 -4.07
C ASP A 13 10.21 4.38 -2.82
N CYS A 14 10.27 3.06 -2.92
CA CYS A 14 10.79 2.27 -1.81
C CYS A 14 11.96 1.47 -2.32
N ASN A 15 13.17 1.84 -1.90
CA ASN A 15 14.33 1.03 -2.19
C ASN A 15 14.22 -0.27 -1.38
N CYS A 16 14.38 -1.39 -2.07
CA CYS A 16 14.44 -2.67 -1.40
C CYS A 16 15.76 -2.77 -0.64
N PRO A 17 15.73 -2.98 0.69
CA PRO A 17 16.95 -3.20 1.46
C PRO A 17 17.68 -4.45 0.93
N ALA A 18 18.95 -4.62 1.27
CA ALA A 18 19.57 -5.93 1.06
C ALA A 18 18.88 -6.96 1.97
N ASP A 19 18.68 -8.18 1.47
CA ASP A 19 18.25 -9.28 2.32
C ASP A 19 19.38 -9.70 3.29
N LEU A 20 19.09 -10.57 4.26
CA LEU A 20 20.08 -11.05 5.23
C LEU A 20 21.22 -11.86 4.59
N THR A 21 21.13 -12.15 3.30
CA THR A 21 22.17 -12.82 2.50
C THR A 21 22.95 -11.86 1.60
N GLY A 22 22.65 -10.56 1.68
CA GLY A 22 23.28 -9.51 0.90
C GLY A 22 22.71 -9.36 -0.53
N ALA A 23 21.61 -10.03 -0.86
CA ALA A 23 21.01 -9.94 -2.18
C ALA A 23 20.20 -8.64 -2.33
N SER A 24 20.30 -8.00 -3.50
CA SER A 24 19.45 -6.86 -3.85
C SER A 24 18.04 -7.34 -4.18
N GLY A 25 17.04 -6.61 -3.68
CA GLY A 25 15.63 -6.90 -3.94
C GLY A 25 15.05 -6.06 -5.06
N VAL A 26 13.94 -6.53 -5.62
CA VAL A 26 13.12 -5.76 -6.58
C VAL A 26 11.80 -5.42 -5.91
N LEU A 27 11.38 -4.16 -5.98
CA LEU A 27 10.10 -3.73 -5.45
C LEU A 27 9.00 -4.37 -6.30
N ILE A 28 8.16 -5.20 -5.67
CA ILE A 28 7.06 -5.89 -6.36
C ILE A 28 5.70 -5.38 -5.92
N ASN A 29 5.64 -4.68 -4.80
CA ASN A 29 4.41 -4.08 -4.31
C ASN A 29 4.72 -2.90 -3.40
N VAL A 30 4.02 -1.80 -3.58
CA VAL A 30 4.02 -0.68 -2.65
C VAL A 30 2.59 -0.19 -2.54
N TYR A 31 2.08 -0.11 -1.33
CA TYR A 31 0.85 0.63 -1.08
C TYR A 31 1.13 1.68 -0.02
N PRO A 32 0.77 2.91 -0.31
CA PRO A 32 -0.05 3.68 0.57
C PRO A 32 -1.48 3.61 0.04
N GLY A 33 -2.40 3.09 0.84
CA GLY A 33 -3.81 3.16 0.49
C GLY A 33 -4.75 2.35 1.36
N TYR A 34 -6.00 2.79 1.34
CA TYR A 34 -7.09 2.08 1.97
C TYR A 34 -8.26 1.96 0.99
N GLN A 35 -8.99 0.87 1.13
CA GLN A 35 -10.12 0.50 0.30
C GLN A 35 -11.35 0.29 1.16
N CYS A 36 -12.45 0.88 0.69
CA CYS A 36 -13.76 0.78 1.31
C CYS A 36 -14.75 0.20 0.32
N ALA A 37 -15.58 -0.73 0.79
CA ALA A 37 -16.70 -1.26 0.04
C ALA A 37 -18.00 -0.54 0.43
N TYR A 38 -18.83 -0.27 -0.57
CA TYR A 38 -20.13 0.38 -0.49
C TYR A 38 -21.16 -0.47 -1.24
N PRO A 39 -22.47 -0.26 -1.01
CA PRO A 39 -23.51 -0.96 -1.75
C PRO A 39 -23.37 -0.85 -3.29
N ALA A 40 -22.92 0.31 -3.78
CA ALA A 40 -22.79 0.61 -5.21
C ALA A 40 -21.38 0.38 -5.78
N GLY A 41 -20.40 -0.09 -5.00
CA GLY A 41 -19.04 -0.29 -5.51
C GLY A 41 -17.97 -0.29 -4.42
N ALA A 42 -16.73 -0.06 -4.81
CA ALA A 42 -15.62 0.10 -3.87
C ALA A 42 -14.80 1.33 -4.24
N CYS A 43 -14.25 2.01 -3.25
CA CYS A 43 -13.41 3.19 -3.40
C CYS A 43 -12.04 2.92 -2.79
N THR A 44 -10.99 3.37 -3.47
CA THR A 44 -9.60 3.23 -3.02
C THR A 44 -8.95 4.60 -3.01
N TRP A 45 -8.39 5.00 -1.87
CA TRP A 45 -7.66 6.26 -1.74
C TRP A 45 -6.23 5.99 -1.32
N ASP A 46 -5.33 6.87 -1.78
CA ASP A 46 -3.97 6.97 -1.23
C ASP A 46 -4.07 7.48 0.22
N ASP A 47 -3.44 6.77 1.15
CA ASP A 47 -3.59 7.03 2.59
C ASP A 47 -2.78 8.26 3.08
N LYS A 48 -1.90 8.83 2.25
CA LYS A 48 -1.09 10.02 2.57
C LYS A 48 -1.72 11.31 2.07
N THR A 49 -2.11 11.32 0.80
CA THR A 49 -2.67 12.46 0.07
C THR A 49 -4.20 12.46 0.12
N GLY A 50 -4.81 11.30 0.37
CA GLY A 50 -6.25 11.10 0.24
C GLY A 50 -6.73 11.00 -1.19
N ALA A 51 -5.87 11.02 -2.21
CA ALA A 51 -6.30 11.05 -3.60
C ALA A 51 -6.99 9.73 -4.02
N LEU A 52 -8.16 9.83 -4.66
CA LEU A 52 -8.88 8.69 -5.22
C LEU A 52 -8.02 8.01 -6.29
N GLN A 53 -7.80 6.71 -6.15
CA GLN A 53 -6.97 5.91 -7.05
C GLN A 53 -7.80 5.25 -8.15
N ASN A 54 -9.01 4.79 -7.83
CA ASN A 54 -9.93 4.22 -8.81
C ASN A 54 -10.88 5.29 -9.35
N THR A 55 -10.33 6.30 -10.01
CA THR A 55 -11.04 7.50 -10.49
C THR A 55 -12.18 7.25 -11.48
N LEU A 56 -12.29 6.03 -12.03
CA LEU A 56 -13.42 5.62 -12.86
C LEU A 56 -14.68 5.27 -12.05
N GLN A 57 -14.58 5.09 -10.73
CA GLN A 57 -15.75 4.96 -9.86
C GLN A 57 -16.33 6.33 -9.57
N THR A 58 -17.52 6.58 -10.12
CA THR A 58 -18.19 7.89 -10.05
C THR A 58 -18.92 8.13 -8.73
N ASN A 59 -19.05 7.12 -7.88
CA ASN A 59 -19.68 7.25 -6.57
C ASN A 59 -18.69 7.58 -5.45
N CYS A 60 -17.38 7.68 -5.74
CA CYS A 60 -16.38 7.92 -4.71
C CYS A 60 -16.01 9.41 -4.60
N PRO A 61 -15.88 9.96 -3.39
CA PRO A 61 -15.18 11.23 -3.17
C PRO A 61 -13.82 11.23 -3.86
N SER A 62 -13.49 12.31 -4.58
CA SER A 62 -12.19 12.45 -5.27
C SER A 62 -11.01 12.57 -4.29
N SER A 63 -11.28 12.95 -3.05
CA SER A 63 -10.30 13.02 -1.97
C SER A 63 -10.91 12.59 -0.64
N ALA A 64 -10.19 11.73 0.08
CA ALA A 64 -10.50 11.31 1.45
C ALA A 64 -9.18 10.98 2.19
N PRO A 65 -8.47 11.99 2.71
CA PRO A 65 -7.22 11.77 3.44
C PRO A 65 -7.49 11.08 4.78
N CYS A 66 -6.56 10.22 5.19
CA CYS A 66 -6.63 9.58 6.49
C CYS A 66 -6.40 10.58 7.62
N SER A 67 -7.05 10.36 8.77
CA SER A 67 -6.81 11.15 9.96
C SER A 67 -5.41 10.86 10.51
N THR A 68 -4.67 11.91 10.85
CA THR A 68 -3.36 11.80 11.52
C THR A 68 -3.46 11.35 12.97
N VAL A 69 -4.66 11.38 13.56
CA VAL A 69 -4.92 11.01 14.96
C VAL A 69 -5.58 9.64 15.08
N SER A 70 -6.52 9.31 14.19
CA SER A 70 -7.35 8.10 14.27
C SER A 70 -7.12 7.11 13.11
N GLY A 71 -6.22 7.41 12.17
CA GLY A 71 -5.98 6.57 11.00
C GLY A 71 -7.02 6.76 9.88
N CYS A 72 -7.03 5.82 8.93
CA CYS A 72 -8.00 5.84 7.83
C CYS A 72 -9.37 5.35 8.31
N SER A 73 -10.42 5.98 7.81
CA SER A 73 -11.80 5.52 8.00
C SER A 73 -12.54 5.68 6.68
N CYS A 74 -13.49 4.79 6.40
CA CYS A 74 -14.30 4.92 5.20
C CYS A 74 -15.18 6.16 5.28
N PRO A 75 -15.03 7.14 4.36
CA PRO A 75 -15.97 8.25 4.26
C PRO A 75 -17.34 7.73 3.76
N ALA A 76 -18.37 8.56 3.81
CA ALA A 76 -19.56 8.30 3.00
C ALA A 76 -19.19 8.37 1.51
N ASP A 77 -19.84 7.55 0.68
CA ASP A 77 -19.76 7.72 -0.77
C ASP A 77 -20.61 8.93 -1.23
N LEU A 78 -20.61 9.23 -2.52
CA LEU A 78 -21.39 10.34 -3.08
C LEU A 78 -22.90 10.08 -3.11
N ASN A 79 -23.35 8.90 -2.68
CA ASN A 79 -24.75 8.56 -2.45
C ASN A 79 -25.12 8.56 -0.95
N ASP A 80 -24.22 9.07 -0.09
CA ASP A 80 -24.33 9.03 1.38
C ASP A 80 -24.33 7.61 1.98
N ASP A 81 -23.85 6.60 1.25
CA ASP A 81 -23.72 5.25 1.77
C ASP A 81 -22.52 5.11 2.73
N ALA A 82 -22.73 4.41 3.84
CA ALA A 82 -21.66 4.08 4.77
C ALA A 82 -20.74 2.99 4.19
N GLY A 83 -19.44 3.27 4.16
CA GLY A 83 -18.44 2.33 3.68
C GLY A 83 -17.95 1.38 4.76
N VAL A 84 -17.60 0.15 4.37
CA VAL A 84 -16.91 -0.82 5.22
C VAL A 84 -15.47 -0.93 4.76
N MET A 85 -14.51 -0.81 5.67
CA MET A 85 -13.10 -0.97 5.35
C MET A 85 -12.81 -2.43 5.01
N ILE A 86 -12.39 -2.67 3.77
CA ILE A 86 -12.07 -4.02 3.28
C ILE A 86 -10.58 -4.24 3.10
N ASN A 87 -9.81 -3.16 2.97
CA ASN A 87 -8.36 -3.23 2.95
C ASN A 87 -7.76 -1.93 3.47
N GLN A 88 -6.69 -2.04 4.25
CA GLN A 88 -5.81 -0.93 4.59
C GLN A 88 -4.41 -1.53 4.58
N PHE A 89 -3.70 -1.37 3.46
CA PHE A 89 -2.34 -1.86 3.34
C PHE A 89 -1.40 -0.68 3.33
N THR A 90 -0.76 -0.46 4.47
CA THR A 90 0.29 0.53 4.62
C THR A 90 1.60 -0.27 4.69
N GLY A 91 2.32 -0.39 3.58
CA GLY A 91 3.50 -1.25 3.51
C GLY A 91 4.10 -1.42 2.12
N TYR A 92 5.18 -2.19 2.06
CA TYR A 92 5.85 -2.50 0.80
C TYR A 92 6.41 -3.91 0.80
N GLN A 93 6.56 -4.46 -0.39
CA GLN A 93 7.03 -5.81 -0.62
C GLN A 93 8.15 -5.82 -1.66
N CYS A 94 9.22 -6.53 -1.32
CA CYS A 94 10.36 -6.75 -2.17
C CYS A 94 10.54 -8.24 -2.46
N ALA A 95 10.86 -8.59 -3.70
CA ALA A 95 11.26 -9.93 -4.09
C ALA A 95 12.79 -10.07 -4.08
N TYR A 96 13.27 -11.16 -3.51
CA TYR A 96 14.69 -11.57 -3.53
C TYR A 96 14.82 -12.98 -4.10
N PRO A 97 16.04 -13.42 -4.50
CA PRO A 97 16.27 -14.78 -4.98
C PRO A 97 15.83 -15.88 -3.99
N LYS A 98 15.82 -15.59 -2.69
CA LYS A 98 15.41 -16.54 -1.63
C LYS A 98 13.97 -16.35 -1.15
N GLY A 99 13.20 -15.51 -1.83
CA GLY A 99 11.78 -15.26 -1.60
C GLY A 99 11.48 -13.80 -1.26
N ALA A 100 10.23 -13.49 -0.96
CA ALA A 100 9.76 -12.12 -0.79
C ALA A 100 9.79 -11.67 0.67
N CYS A 101 10.05 -10.38 0.90
CA CYS A 101 9.95 -9.74 2.20
C CYS A 101 8.90 -8.64 2.15
N THR A 102 8.04 -8.60 3.16
CA THR A 102 6.94 -7.65 3.27
C THR A 102 7.07 -6.88 4.57
N TRP A 103 7.16 -5.56 4.49
CA TRP A 103 7.21 -4.69 5.65
C TRP A 103 5.96 -3.81 5.73
N ASP A 104 5.49 -3.56 6.94
CA ASP A 104 4.48 -2.54 7.19
C ASP A 104 5.07 -1.12 7.01
N TYR A 105 4.23 -0.10 7.17
CA TYR A 105 4.63 1.30 7.00
C TYR A 105 5.68 1.75 8.04
N LEU A 106 5.67 1.16 9.24
CA LEU A 106 6.66 1.41 10.27
C LEU A 106 7.99 0.73 9.94
N GLY A 107 8.00 -0.16 8.96
CA GLY A 107 9.14 -0.94 8.53
C GLY A 107 9.26 -2.28 9.24
N ASN A 108 8.24 -2.76 9.96
CA ASN A 108 8.30 -4.06 10.62
C ASN A 108 7.98 -5.18 9.64
N LEU A 109 8.77 -6.26 9.67
CA LEU A 109 8.54 -7.45 8.85
C LEU A 109 7.22 -8.11 9.23
N THR A 110 6.32 -8.29 8.26
CA THR A 110 5.01 -8.92 8.48
C THR A 110 5.02 -10.40 8.14
N ASN A 111 5.86 -10.84 7.20
CA ASN A 111 6.04 -12.24 6.85
C ASN A 111 7.23 -12.86 7.60
N THR A 112 7.16 -12.88 8.93
CA THR A 112 8.26 -13.29 9.83
C THR A 112 8.73 -14.74 9.68
N ALA A 113 7.94 -15.60 9.04
CA ALA A 113 8.35 -16.95 8.67
C ALA A 113 9.49 -16.96 7.63
N GLN A 114 9.69 -15.85 6.92
CA GLN A 114 10.71 -15.72 5.90
C GLN A 114 12.05 -15.29 6.51
N THR A 115 12.98 -16.23 6.57
CA THR A 115 14.23 -16.08 7.34
C THR A 115 15.33 -15.31 6.62
N ASN A 116 15.18 -15.01 5.32
CA ASN A 116 16.13 -14.16 4.60
C ASN A 116 15.84 -12.66 4.77
N CYS A 117 14.75 -12.27 5.44
CA CYS A 117 14.33 -10.88 5.52
C CYS A 117 14.84 -10.17 6.79
N PRO A 118 15.36 -8.94 6.69
CA PRO A 118 15.50 -8.06 7.83
C PRO A 118 14.18 -7.94 8.61
N SER A 119 14.23 -8.12 9.93
CA SER A 119 13.05 -7.96 10.79
C SER A 119 12.51 -6.53 10.80
N TYR A 120 13.36 -5.57 10.42
CA TYR A 120 13.00 -4.17 10.30
C TYR A 120 13.70 -3.53 9.09
N ALA A 121 12.92 -2.92 8.21
CA ALA A 121 13.37 -2.02 7.16
C ALA A 121 12.24 -1.05 6.83
N LYS A 122 12.46 0.25 7.06
CA LYS A 122 11.55 1.28 6.58
C LYS A 122 11.74 1.47 5.08
N CYS A 123 10.64 1.75 4.38
CA CYS A 123 10.70 2.23 3.02
C CYS A 123 11.57 3.50 2.96
N ALA A 124 12.73 3.39 2.33
CA ALA A 124 13.60 4.52 2.04
C ALA A 124 13.31 4.97 0.61
N GLN A 125 12.86 6.21 0.44
CA GLN A 125 12.68 6.79 -0.89
C GLN A 125 14.02 6.87 -1.61
N LEU A 126 14.04 6.45 -2.88
CA LEU A 126 15.08 6.83 -3.82
C LEU A 126 15.17 8.37 -3.77
N ALA A 127 16.35 8.89 -3.47
CA ALA A 127 16.60 10.32 -3.47
C ALA A 127 16.62 10.82 -4.91
N SER A 128 15.45 10.89 -5.57
CA SER A 128 15.25 11.46 -6.89
C SER A 128 13.76 11.62 -7.14
N ASP A 129 13.13 12.56 -6.43
CA ASP A 129 11.95 13.29 -6.91
C ASP A 129 11.95 14.63 -6.15
N SER A 130 12.71 15.58 -6.71
CA SER A 130 12.76 16.99 -6.33
C SER A 130 12.09 17.83 -7.39
#